data_AF-A0A512CF86-F1
#
_entry.id   AF-A0A512CF86-F1
#
_cell.length_a   1.000
_cell.length_b   1.000
_cell.length_c   1.000
_cell.angle_alpha   90.00
_cell.angle_beta   90.00
_cell.angle_gamma   90.00
#
_symmetry.space_group_name_H-M   'P 1'
#
loop_
_entity.id
_entity.type
_entity.pdbx_description
1 polymer ?
#
loop_
_entity_poly.entity_id
_entity_poly.type
_entity_poly.pdbx_seq_one_letter_code
_entity_poly.pdbx_strand_id
1 'polypeptide(L)'
;MSLIYLISMLFTSNLFIPLNVKNEYFELRGKLLDGSTMLPIANAHLYWSENKTISNEMGEFSIWVKEGTLLQISHIGYDKTTYLTESDTDVPVIITLTPSSVALEEVIVKALPNEQTFKQHIITATPANHTQQELLKSNLDFIKNIHHLGYQYDMNSYDKLLSSLSDNGATVLFSSNPSMGILGLIKKLKKRRSLPTKARVLNTKPLPLYPYMRKKGTFQKYFE
;
A
#
# COMPACT_ATOMS: atom_id res chain seq x y z
N MET A 1 15.19 -73.33 -27.98
CA MET A 1 15.52 -71.90 -28.22
C MET A 1 14.32 -71.00 -28.54
N SER A 2 13.08 -71.52 -28.66
CA SER A 2 11.89 -70.70 -28.94
C SER A 2 11.17 -70.18 -27.68
N LEU A 3 11.22 -70.91 -26.56
CA LEU A 3 10.43 -70.59 -25.35
C LEU A 3 10.97 -69.41 -24.52
N ILE A 4 12.27 -69.12 -24.61
CA ILE A 4 12.93 -68.05 -23.81
C ILE A 4 12.57 -66.65 -24.34
N TYR A 5 12.34 -66.52 -25.65
CA TYR A 5 11.97 -65.23 -26.26
C TYR A 5 10.53 -64.82 -25.93
N LEU A 6 9.63 -65.78 -25.65
CA LEU A 6 8.24 -65.49 -25.31
C LEU A 6 8.09 -64.90 -23.90
N ILE A 7 8.96 -65.29 -22.97
CA ILE A 7 9.02 -64.72 -21.61
C ILE A 7 9.66 -63.32 -21.63
N SER A 8 10.64 -63.09 -22.51
CA SER A 8 11.25 -61.76 -22.70
C SER A 8 10.28 -60.73 -23.29
N MET A 9 9.29 -61.16 -24.09
CA MET A 9 8.31 -60.27 -24.74
C MET A 9 7.17 -59.84 -23.79
N LEU A 10 6.92 -60.59 -22.72
CA LEU A 10 5.91 -60.25 -21.69
C LEU A 10 6.43 -59.22 -20.67
N PHE A 11 7.74 -58.97 -20.61
CA PHE A 11 8.33 -58.01 -19.66
C PHE A 11 8.43 -56.57 -20.20
N THR A 12 8.09 -56.34 -21.48
CA THR A 12 8.17 -55.02 -22.11
C THR A 12 6.85 -54.26 -22.16
N SER A 13 5.75 -54.79 -21.62
CA SER A 13 4.53 -53.99 -21.42
C SER A 13 4.76 -53.06 -20.23
N ASN A 14 5.40 -51.92 -20.50
CA ASN A 14 5.38 -50.75 -19.63
C ASN A 14 3.92 -50.38 -19.39
N LEU A 15 3.40 -50.79 -18.25
CA LEU A 15 2.11 -50.36 -17.75
C LEU A 15 2.25 -48.87 -17.42
N PHE A 16 1.94 -48.03 -18.39
CA PHE A 16 1.78 -46.59 -18.20
C PHE A 16 0.56 -46.44 -17.26
N ILE A 17 0.81 -46.36 -15.96
CA ILE A 17 -0.22 -46.01 -14.98
C ILE A 17 -0.40 -44.50 -15.14
N PRO A 18 -1.54 -44.00 -15.65
CA PRO A 18 -1.79 -42.57 -15.63
C PRO A 18 -1.81 -42.14 -14.17
N LEU A 19 -0.84 -41.31 -13.78
CA LEU A 19 -0.94 -40.55 -12.54
C LEU A 19 -2.18 -39.67 -12.69
N ASN A 20 -3.25 -40.02 -11.99
CA ASN A 20 -4.36 -39.11 -11.75
C ASN A 20 -3.83 -37.97 -10.89
N VAL A 21 -3.26 -36.96 -11.54
CA VAL A 21 -3.06 -35.65 -10.94
C VAL A 21 -4.47 -35.15 -10.68
N LYS A 22 -4.94 -35.24 -9.43
CA LYS A 22 -6.20 -34.61 -9.00
C LYS A 22 -6.05 -33.13 -9.34
N ASN A 23 -6.74 -32.69 -10.38
CA ASN A 23 -6.72 -31.30 -10.79
C ASN A 23 -7.22 -30.51 -9.58
N GLU A 24 -6.41 -29.58 -9.06
CA GLU A 24 -6.73 -28.86 -7.82
C GLU A 24 -7.98 -27.97 -7.98
N TYR A 25 -8.36 -27.72 -9.24
CA TYR A 25 -9.47 -26.89 -9.66
C TYR A 25 -10.54 -27.73 -10.36
N PHE A 26 -11.79 -27.43 -10.06
CA PHE A 26 -12.97 -27.97 -10.74
C PHE A 26 -13.86 -26.82 -11.23
N GLU A 27 -14.74 -27.12 -12.18
CA GLU A 27 -15.68 -26.16 -12.74
C GLU A 27 -16.97 -26.13 -11.90
N LEU A 28 -17.15 -25.09 -11.09
CA LEU A 28 -18.39 -24.90 -10.35
C LEU A 28 -19.45 -24.28 -11.27
N ARG A 29 -20.50 -25.04 -11.53
CA ARG A 29 -21.69 -24.57 -12.24
C ARG A 29 -22.85 -24.35 -11.28
N GLY A 30 -23.61 -23.29 -11.48
CA GLY A 30 -24.73 -23.01 -10.61
C GLY A 30 -25.67 -21.93 -11.12
N LYS A 31 -26.67 -21.63 -10.29
CA LYS A 31 -27.72 -20.64 -10.56
C LYS A 31 -27.90 -19.70 -9.38
N LEU A 32 -27.97 -18.41 -9.67
CA LEU A 32 -28.27 -17.36 -8.71
C LEU A 32 -29.76 -17.00 -8.77
N LEU A 33 -30.40 -17.05 -7.61
CA LEU A 33 -31.82 -16.74 -7.44
C LEU A 33 -32.03 -15.66 -6.38
N ASP A 34 -33.10 -14.89 -6.55
CA ASP A 34 -33.59 -13.98 -5.54
C ASP A 34 -34.19 -14.76 -4.37
N GLY A 35 -33.75 -14.49 -3.14
CA GLY A 35 -34.22 -15.20 -1.95
C GLY A 35 -35.70 -14.94 -1.60
N SER A 36 -36.31 -13.89 -2.14
CA SER A 36 -37.72 -13.54 -1.92
C SER A 36 -38.63 -14.00 -3.06
N THR A 37 -38.23 -13.79 -4.31
CA THR A 37 -39.07 -14.08 -5.49
C THR A 37 -38.71 -15.38 -6.20
N MET A 38 -37.55 -15.98 -5.88
CA MET A 38 -36.98 -17.15 -6.56
C MET A 38 -36.76 -16.95 -8.07
N LEU A 39 -36.74 -15.69 -8.52
CA LEU A 39 -36.42 -15.33 -9.90
C LEU A 39 -34.90 -15.34 -10.13
N PRO A 40 -34.45 -15.63 -11.37
CA PRO A 40 -33.03 -15.64 -11.69
C PRO A 40 -32.42 -14.23 -11.60
N ILE A 41 -31.18 -14.17 -11.12
CA ILE A 41 -30.42 -12.92 -11.00
C ILE A 41 -29.36 -12.86 -12.10
N ALA A 42 -29.59 -12.00 -13.09
CA ALA A 42 -28.64 -11.71 -14.15
C ALA A 42 -27.56 -10.70 -13.73
N ASN A 43 -26.42 -10.73 -14.42
CA ASN A 43 -25.34 -9.74 -14.27
C ASN A 43 -24.75 -9.64 -12.84
N ALA A 44 -24.89 -10.68 -12.02
CA ALA A 44 -24.21 -10.74 -10.73
C ALA A 44 -22.73 -11.10 -10.96
N HIS A 45 -21.85 -10.43 -10.22
CA HIS A 45 -20.41 -10.71 -10.27
C HIS A 45 -20.06 -11.77 -9.25
N LEU A 46 -19.38 -12.83 -9.69
CA LEU A 46 -18.82 -13.86 -8.85
C LEU A 46 -17.30 -13.85 -9.00
N TYR A 47 -16.57 -13.83 -7.90
CA TYR A 47 -15.13 -13.75 -7.96
C TYR A 47 -14.45 -14.37 -6.73
N TRP A 48 -13.25 -14.88 -6.97
CA TRP A 48 -12.33 -15.30 -5.94
C TRP A 48 -10.91 -15.10 -6.47
N SER A 49 -10.05 -14.44 -5.68
CA SER A 49 -8.69 -14.10 -6.15
C SER A 49 -8.72 -13.40 -7.53
N GLU A 50 -8.01 -13.93 -8.53
CA GLU A 50 -7.98 -13.43 -9.91
C GLU A 50 -9.10 -13.98 -10.82
N ASN A 51 -9.84 -15.02 -10.38
CA ASN A 51 -10.90 -15.63 -11.18
C ASN A 51 -12.21 -14.88 -11.00
N LYS A 52 -12.85 -14.52 -12.11
CA LYS A 52 -14.10 -13.73 -12.14
C LYS A 52 -15.03 -14.26 -13.22
N THR A 53 -16.31 -14.27 -12.93
CA THR A 53 -17.37 -14.58 -13.89
C THR A 53 -18.61 -13.71 -13.60
N ILE A 54 -19.54 -13.70 -14.55
CA ILE A 54 -20.80 -12.95 -14.45
C ILE A 54 -21.96 -13.90 -14.77
N SER A 55 -23.05 -13.83 -14.01
CA SER A 55 -24.24 -14.64 -14.29
C SER A 55 -24.96 -14.17 -15.56
N ASN A 56 -25.48 -15.12 -16.33
CA ASN A 56 -26.24 -14.85 -17.55
C ASN A 56 -27.69 -14.39 -17.26
N GLU A 57 -28.49 -14.15 -18.30
CA GLU A 57 -29.90 -13.73 -18.16
C GLU A 57 -30.78 -14.73 -17.40
N MET A 58 -30.42 -16.01 -17.43
CA MET A 58 -31.09 -17.08 -16.69
C MET A 58 -30.52 -17.25 -15.26
N GLY A 59 -29.59 -16.40 -14.84
CA GLY A 59 -28.93 -16.45 -13.54
C GLY A 59 -27.89 -17.56 -13.41
N GLU A 60 -27.53 -18.23 -14.50
CA GLU A 60 -26.56 -19.32 -14.49
C GLU A 60 -25.13 -18.77 -14.57
N PHE A 61 -24.20 -19.47 -13.94
CA PHE A 61 -22.78 -19.14 -13.96
C PHE A 61 -21.91 -20.38 -14.03
N SER A 62 -20.67 -20.20 -14.50
CA SER A 62 -19.59 -21.19 -14.42
C SER A 62 -18.28 -20.49 -14.05
N ILE A 63 -17.55 -21.07 -13.09
CA ILE A 63 -16.24 -20.57 -12.65
C ILE A 63 -15.34 -21.72 -12.16
N TRP A 64 -14.06 -21.64 -12.50
CA TRP A 64 -13.05 -22.58 -12.00
C TRP A 64 -12.63 -22.21 -10.58
N VAL A 65 -12.77 -23.15 -9.63
CA VAL A 65 -12.54 -22.95 -8.19
C VAL A 65 -11.80 -24.15 -7.59
N LYS A 66 -11.16 -23.95 -6.44
CA LYS A 66 -10.66 -25.04 -5.60
C LYS A 66 -11.68 -25.38 -4.52
N GLU A 67 -11.63 -26.59 -4.00
CA GLU A 67 -12.38 -26.99 -2.81
C GLU A 67 -12.00 -26.10 -1.61
N GLY A 68 -12.98 -25.67 -0.81
CA GLY A 68 -12.78 -24.82 0.36
C GLY A 68 -12.52 -23.34 0.06
N THR A 69 -12.75 -22.90 -1.17
CA THR A 69 -12.61 -21.49 -1.57
C THR A 69 -13.85 -20.70 -1.17
N LEU A 70 -13.65 -19.47 -0.70
CA LEU A 70 -14.73 -18.52 -0.46
C LEU A 70 -15.01 -17.71 -1.73
N LEU A 71 -16.10 -18.05 -2.42
CA LEU A 71 -16.57 -17.33 -3.60
C LEU A 71 -17.38 -16.11 -3.17
N GLN A 72 -16.95 -14.92 -3.58
CA GLN A 72 -17.64 -13.67 -3.29
C GLN A 72 -18.63 -13.35 -4.39
N ILE A 73 -19.85 -12.99 -4.01
CA ILE A 73 -20.95 -12.71 -4.92
C ILE A 73 -21.47 -11.31 -4.63
N SER A 74 -21.55 -10.48 -5.67
CA SER A 74 -22.02 -9.09 -5.54
C SER A 74 -22.90 -8.68 -6.70
N HIS A 75 -23.97 -7.96 -6.38
CA HIS A 75 -24.87 -7.32 -7.32
C HIS A 75 -25.37 -6.00 -6.71
N ILE A 76 -25.72 -5.02 -7.55
CA ILE A 76 -26.10 -3.67 -7.11
C ILE A 76 -27.35 -3.63 -6.20
N GLY A 77 -28.25 -4.59 -6.38
CA GLY A 77 -29.54 -4.68 -5.67
C GLY A 77 -29.61 -5.74 -4.58
N TYR A 78 -28.51 -6.42 -4.25
CA TYR A 78 -28.48 -7.51 -3.28
C TYR A 78 -27.32 -7.34 -2.29
N ASP A 79 -27.47 -7.94 -1.11
CA ASP A 79 -26.40 -7.97 -0.13
C ASP A 79 -25.25 -8.84 -0.63
N LYS A 80 -24.02 -8.41 -0.33
CA LYS A 80 -22.83 -9.18 -0.67
C LYS A 80 -22.84 -10.49 0.11
N THR A 81 -22.80 -11.59 -0.62
CA THR A 81 -22.86 -12.94 -0.05
C THR A 81 -21.56 -13.69 -0.36
N THR A 82 -21.17 -14.58 0.55
CA THR A 82 -20.02 -15.47 0.35
C THR A 82 -20.49 -16.91 0.34
N TYR A 83 -20.05 -17.68 -0.65
CA TYR A 83 -20.36 -19.10 -0.77
C TYR A 83 -19.08 -19.92 -0.58
N LEU A 84 -19.12 -20.93 0.29
CA LEU A 84 -18.01 -21.86 0.48
C LEU A 84 -18.13 -22.98 -0.56
N THR A 85 -17.09 -23.14 -1.39
CA THR A 85 -17.09 -24.19 -2.42
C THR A 85 -16.82 -25.56 -1.79
N GLU A 86 -17.76 -26.47 -1.94
CA GLU A 86 -17.61 -27.87 -1.56
C GLU A 86 -16.92 -28.66 -2.70
N SER A 87 -16.40 -29.84 -2.41
CA SER A 87 -15.75 -30.72 -3.39
C SER A 87 -16.63 -30.97 -4.61
N ASP A 88 -15.98 -31.22 -5.75
CA ASP A 88 -16.60 -31.42 -7.07
C ASP A 88 -17.85 -32.33 -7.01
N THR A 89 -19.01 -31.69 -7.17
CA THR A 89 -20.29 -32.37 -7.38
C THR A 89 -20.75 -32.04 -8.79
N ASP A 90 -21.08 -33.06 -9.58
CA ASP A 90 -21.69 -32.92 -10.91
C ASP A 90 -23.06 -32.20 -10.90
N VAL A 91 -23.57 -31.87 -9.72
CA VAL A 91 -24.87 -31.22 -9.52
C VAL A 91 -24.70 -29.70 -9.51
N PRO A 92 -25.47 -28.96 -10.32
CA PRO A 92 -25.41 -27.50 -10.32
C PRO A 92 -25.90 -26.93 -8.98
N VAL A 93 -25.13 -26.01 -8.42
CA VAL A 93 -25.42 -25.37 -7.12
C VAL A 93 -26.46 -24.27 -7.29
N ILE A 94 -27.38 -24.15 -6.33
CA ILE A 94 -28.33 -23.03 -6.26
C ILE A 94 -27.91 -22.12 -5.10
N ILE A 95 -27.69 -20.84 -5.41
CA ILE A 95 -27.31 -19.83 -4.41
C ILE A 95 -28.37 -18.74 -4.41
N THR A 96 -28.91 -18.41 -3.25
CA THR A 96 -29.91 -17.34 -3.08
C THR A 96 -29.27 -16.07 -2.53
N LEU A 97 -29.68 -14.92 -3.06
CA LEU A 97 -29.23 -13.60 -2.58
C LEU A 97 -30.39 -12.83 -1.92
N THR A 98 -30.08 -12.09 -0.85
CA THR A 98 -31.06 -11.23 -0.16
C THR A 98 -31.12 -9.85 -0.81
N PRO A 99 -32.30 -9.36 -1.21
CA PRO A 99 -32.43 -8.02 -1.76
C PRO A 99 -31.96 -6.97 -0.75
N SER A 100 -31.07 -6.07 -1.19
CA SER A 100 -30.58 -4.98 -0.37
C SER A 100 -31.45 -3.74 -0.59
N SER A 101 -32.07 -3.25 0.48
CA SER A 101 -32.84 -2.01 0.46
C SER A 101 -32.18 -1.00 1.39
N VAL A 102 -31.67 0.08 0.82
CA VAL A 102 -31.17 1.21 1.59
C VAL A 102 -32.31 2.21 1.74
N ALA A 103 -32.89 2.28 2.94
CA ALA A 103 -33.79 3.36 3.30
C ALA A 103 -32.98 4.65 3.46
N LEU A 104 -33.26 5.65 2.63
CA LEU A 104 -32.66 6.97 2.76
C LEU A 104 -33.34 7.74 3.91
N GLU A 105 -32.56 8.51 4.66
CA GLU A 105 -33.09 9.42 5.67
C GLU A 105 -33.92 10.53 5.01
N GLU A 106 -35.01 10.92 5.66
CA GLU A 106 -35.89 11.98 5.19
C GLU A 106 -35.15 13.33 5.16
N VAL A 107 -35.10 13.96 3.98
CA VAL A 107 -34.51 15.29 3.82
C VAL A 107 -35.57 16.35 4.10
N ILE A 108 -35.50 16.96 5.28
CA ILE A 108 -36.38 18.07 5.65
C ILE A 108 -35.88 19.36 4.98
N VAL A 109 -36.55 19.77 3.91
CA VAL A 109 -36.29 21.07 3.26
C VAL A 109 -36.93 22.18 4.08
N LYS A 110 -36.10 23.00 4.73
CA LYS A 110 -36.55 24.18 5.48
C LYS A 110 -36.41 25.43 4.63
N ALA A 111 -37.37 26.36 4.74
CA ALA A 111 -37.24 27.68 4.14
C ALA A 111 -35.98 28.38 4.67
N LEU A 112 -35.26 29.07 3.79
CA LEU A 112 -34.06 29.81 4.17
C LEU A 112 -34.46 30.92 5.16
N PRO A 113 -33.88 30.96 6.37
CA PRO A 113 -34.22 32.00 7.33
C PRO A 113 -33.59 33.34 6.89
N ASN A 114 -33.92 34.44 7.57
CA ASN A 114 -33.36 35.76 7.22
C ASN A 114 -31.81 35.75 7.32
N GLU A 115 -31.14 36.68 6.64
CA GLU A 115 -29.68 36.67 6.54
C GLU A 115 -28.97 36.66 7.91
N GLN A 116 -29.49 37.42 8.88
CA GLN A 116 -28.89 37.50 10.22
C GLN A 116 -29.00 36.19 10.99
N THR A 117 -30.17 35.57 10.98
CA THR A 117 -30.40 34.26 11.63
C THR A 117 -29.60 33.16 10.94
N PHE A 118 -29.51 33.19 9.60
CA PHE A 118 -28.66 32.28 8.85
C PHE A 118 -27.18 32.40 9.26
N LYS A 119 -26.64 33.62 9.32
CA LYS A 119 -25.27 33.87 9.79
C LYS A 119 -25.06 33.37 11.22
N GLN A 120 -26.02 33.61 12.11
CA GLN A 120 -25.96 33.11 13.49
C GLN A 120 -25.93 31.59 13.54
N HIS A 121 -26.76 30.92 12.74
CA HIS A 121 -26.76 29.46 12.64
C HIS A 121 -25.44 28.89 12.12
N ILE A 122 -24.80 29.53 11.13
CA ILE A 122 -23.48 29.11 10.64
C ILE A 122 -22.41 29.25 11.72
N ILE A 123 -22.38 30.37 12.44
CA ILE A 123 -21.39 30.63 13.49
C ILE A 123 -21.56 29.65 14.66
N THR A 124 -22.81 29.28 14.96
CA THR A 124 -23.15 28.39 16.09
C THR A 124 -23.06 26.91 15.70
N ALA A 125 -23.11 26.58 14.41
CA ALA A 125 -23.05 25.21 13.95
C ALA A 125 -21.68 24.60 14.24
N THR A 126 -21.66 23.57 15.09
CA THR A 126 -20.49 22.71 15.27
C THR A 126 -20.35 21.81 14.05
N PRO A 127 -19.27 21.92 13.25
CA PRO A 127 -19.06 21.02 12.13
C PRO A 127 -18.89 19.59 12.66
N ALA A 128 -19.34 18.61 11.89
CA ALA A 128 -19.29 17.18 12.25
C ALA A 128 -17.89 16.68 12.66
N ASN A 129 -16.83 17.40 12.28
CA ASN A 129 -15.44 17.06 12.58
C ASN A 129 -14.81 17.90 13.71
N HIS A 130 -15.60 18.56 14.55
CA HIS A 130 -15.10 19.43 15.62
C HIS A 130 -14.14 18.67 16.57
N THR A 131 -14.51 17.46 16.96
CA THR A 131 -13.67 16.58 17.80
C THR A 131 -12.37 16.20 17.12
N GLN A 132 -12.36 15.88 15.82
CA GLN A 132 -11.12 15.60 15.08
C GLN A 132 -10.20 16.84 15.00
N GLN A 133 -10.77 18.05 14.89
CA GLN A 133 -9.98 19.28 14.87
C GLN A 133 -9.33 19.58 16.23
N GLU A 134 -10.05 19.34 17.32
CA GLU A 134 -9.51 19.47 18.68
C GLU A 134 -8.42 18.43 18.98
N LEU A 135 -8.64 17.18 18.57
CA LEU A 135 -7.64 16.11 18.67
C LEU A 135 -6.40 16.44 17.84
N LEU A 136 -6.56 16.98 16.62
CA LEU A 136 -5.43 17.42 15.81
C LEU A 136 -4.64 18.55 16.49
N LYS A 137 -5.32 19.55 17.05
CA LYS A 137 -4.67 20.63 17.80
C LYS A 137 -3.90 20.10 19.00
N SER A 138 -4.52 19.24 19.81
CA SER A 138 -3.89 18.60 20.95
C SER A 138 -2.66 17.79 20.54
N ASN A 139 -2.76 16.99 19.47
CA ASN A 139 -1.64 16.22 18.93
C ASN A 139 -0.50 17.12 18.43
N LEU A 140 -0.81 18.22 17.74
CA LEU A 140 0.20 19.18 17.28
C LEU A 140 0.90 19.87 18.44
N ASP A 141 0.16 20.27 19.47
CA ASP A 141 0.74 20.93 20.64
C ASP A 141 1.59 19.95 21.46
N PHE A 142 1.18 18.69 21.57
CA PHE A 142 2.01 17.63 22.13
C PHE A 142 3.33 17.48 21.34
N ILE A 143 3.27 17.36 20.01
CA ILE A 143 4.46 17.23 19.15
C ILE A 143 5.41 18.43 19.34
N LYS A 144 4.89 19.67 19.38
CA LYS A 144 5.70 20.86 19.64
C LYS A 144 6.41 20.78 20.99
N ASN A 145 5.69 20.33 22.01
CA ASN A 145 6.24 20.22 23.36
C ASN A 145 7.33 19.16 23.46
N ILE A 146 7.22 18.02 22.76
CA ILE A 146 8.22 16.94 22.81
C ILE A 146 9.32 17.04 21.75
N HIS A 147 9.23 17.97 20.79
CA HIS A 147 10.19 18.09 19.69
C HIS A 147 11.65 18.22 20.17
N HIS A 148 11.88 18.87 21.31
CA HIS A 148 13.22 19.02 21.91
C HIS A 148 13.80 17.72 22.49
N LEU A 149 12.95 16.71 22.75
CA LEU A 149 13.36 15.37 23.20
C LEU A 149 13.70 14.45 22.01
N GLY A 150 13.34 14.85 20.79
CA GLY A 150 13.68 14.15 19.57
C GLY A 150 15.18 14.21 19.26
N TYR A 151 15.65 13.29 18.42
CA TYR A 151 17.01 13.34 17.89
C TYR A 151 17.21 14.64 17.09
N GLN A 152 18.01 15.55 17.64
CA GLN A 152 18.59 16.64 16.85
C GLN A 152 19.61 16.01 15.90
N TYR A 153 19.28 15.97 14.61
CA TYR A 153 20.26 15.61 13.60
C TYR A 153 21.17 16.81 13.36
N ASP A 154 22.43 16.72 13.78
CA ASP A 154 23.51 17.69 13.52
C ASP A 154 23.84 17.86 12.00
N MET A 155 23.00 17.34 11.12
CA MET A 155 23.20 17.20 9.68
C MET A 155 21.88 17.35 8.90
N ASN A 156 20.93 18.15 9.40
CA ASN A 156 19.80 18.55 8.57
C ASN A 156 20.29 19.43 7.40
N SER A 157 19.44 19.63 6.39
CA SER A 157 19.79 20.34 5.16
C SER A 157 20.32 21.76 5.41
N TYR A 158 19.80 22.41 6.46
CA TYR A 158 20.19 23.75 6.87
C TYR A 158 21.55 23.76 7.60
N ASP A 159 21.78 22.81 8.50
CA ASP A 159 23.07 22.64 9.20
C ASP A 159 24.18 22.18 8.25
N LYS A 160 23.86 21.35 7.26
CA LYS A 160 24.78 20.99 6.15
C LYS A 160 25.12 22.20 5.29
N LEU A 161 24.16 23.09 5.04
CA LEU A 161 24.42 24.33 4.31
C LEU A 161 25.34 25.25 5.12
N LEU A 162 25.03 25.48 6.40
CA LEU A 162 25.83 26.31 7.30
C LEU A 162 27.25 25.77 7.49
N SER A 163 27.42 24.47 7.74
CA SER A 163 28.74 23.83 7.82
C SER A 163 29.49 23.83 6.50
N SER A 164 28.79 23.84 5.36
CA SER A 164 29.42 24.03 4.05
C SER A 164 29.85 25.48 3.80
N LEU A 165 29.40 26.44 4.61
CA LEU A 165 29.75 27.85 4.49
C LEU A 165 30.83 28.29 5.50
N SER A 166 30.94 27.65 6.67
CA SER A 166 31.80 28.11 7.78
C SER A 166 33.16 27.39 7.90
N ASP A 167 33.99 27.50 6.86
CA ASP A 167 35.43 27.19 6.90
C ASP A 167 35.88 25.72 6.65
N ASN A 168 36.83 25.63 5.70
CA ASN A 168 37.79 24.54 5.47
C ASN A 168 37.34 23.25 4.77
N GLY A 169 36.07 23.13 4.36
CA GLY A 169 35.58 21.99 3.55
C GLY A 169 34.68 22.35 2.38
N ALA A 170 34.42 23.65 2.16
CA ALA A 170 33.49 24.14 1.16
C ALA A 170 34.08 24.06 -0.26
N THR A 171 33.33 23.53 -1.22
CA THR A 171 33.47 24.00 -2.61
C THR A 171 33.02 25.45 -2.64
N VAL A 172 33.97 26.37 -2.40
CA VAL A 172 33.70 27.81 -2.46
C VAL A 172 33.22 28.14 -3.88
N LEU A 173 31.92 28.35 -4.09
CA LEU A 173 31.40 28.69 -5.42
C LEU A 173 31.90 30.08 -5.85
N PHE A 174 31.86 31.05 -4.93
CA PHE A 174 32.34 32.42 -5.14
C PHE A 174 33.41 32.77 -4.10
N SER A 175 34.65 32.94 -4.54
CA SER A 175 35.79 33.33 -3.69
C SER A 175 36.35 34.66 -4.17
N SER A 176 36.72 35.55 -3.24
CA SER A 176 37.51 36.75 -3.53
C SER A 176 38.97 36.44 -3.85
N ASN A 177 39.44 35.23 -3.54
CA ASN A 177 40.77 34.77 -3.93
C ASN A 177 40.75 34.26 -5.39
N PRO A 178 41.52 34.87 -6.31
CA PRO A 178 41.48 34.54 -7.75
C PRO A 178 41.99 33.13 -8.10
N SER A 179 42.52 32.40 -7.12
CA SER A 179 42.99 31.01 -7.27
C SER A 179 42.01 29.95 -6.75
N MET A 180 40.90 30.37 -6.11
CA MET A 180 39.88 29.50 -5.52
C MET A 180 38.50 29.72 -6.18
N GLY A 181 37.60 28.75 -5.98
CA GLY A 181 36.25 28.73 -6.53
C GLY A 181 36.12 28.66 -8.06
N ILE A 182 34.94 29.03 -8.59
CA ILE A 182 34.60 28.85 -10.02
C ILE A 182 35.59 29.60 -10.92
N LEU A 183 35.96 30.84 -10.56
CA LEU A 183 36.93 31.65 -11.32
C LEU A 183 38.31 30.99 -11.35
N GLY A 184 38.79 30.47 -10.23
CA GLY A 184 40.05 29.72 -10.16
C GLY A 184 40.00 28.41 -10.97
N LEU A 185 38.85 27.74 -11.00
CA LEU A 185 38.64 26.50 -11.77
C LEU A 185 38.65 26.76 -13.29
N ILE A 186 37.94 27.79 -13.76
CA ILE A 186 37.95 28.22 -15.18
C ILE A 186 39.38 28.56 -15.61
N LYS A 187 40.13 29.28 -14.76
CA LYS A 187 41.52 29.66 -15.04
C LYS A 187 42.46 28.44 -15.12
N LYS A 188 42.24 27.42 -14.28
CA LYS A 188 43.02 26.16 -14.31
C LYS A 188 42.68 25.30 -15.53
N LEU A 189 41.41 25.21 -15.92
CA LEU A 189 40.97 24.51 -17.15
C LEU A 189 41.53 25.18 -18.41
N LYS A 190 41.66 26.51 -18.42
CA LYS A 190 42.30 27.24 -19.52
C LYS A 190 43.81 26.93 -19.64
N LYS A 191 44.46 26.59 -18.51
CA LYS A 191 45.91 26.30 -18.45
C LYS A 191 46.23 24.81 -18.64
N ARG A 192 45.31 23.90 -18.32
CA ARG A 192 45.43 22.45 -18.55
C ARG A 192 44.10 21.94 -19.12
N ARG A 193 44.12 21.43 -20.35
CA ARG A 193 42.91 20.91 -21.06
C ARG A 193 42.31 19.64 -20.42
N SER A 194 42.92 19.07 -19.38
CA SER A 194 42.39 17.92 -18.65
C SER A 194 41.66 18.35 -17.38
N LEU A 195 40.52 17.69 -17.12
CA LEU A 195 39.72 17.90 -15.91
C LEU A 195 40.56 17.58 -14.66
N PRO A 196 40.56 18.45 -13.63
CA PRO A 196 41.25 18.15 -12.38
C PRO A 196 40.56 16.96 -11.69
N THR A 197 41.29 15.87 -11.50
CA THR A 197 40.85 14.74 -10.70
C THR A 197 41.06 15.03 -9.21
N LYS A 198 40.09 14.62 -8.39
CA LYS A 198 40.08 14.86 -6.94
C LYS A 198 41.24 14.11 -6.28
N ALA A 199 42.33 14.80 -5.97
CA ALA A 199 43.38 14.22 -5.14
C ALA A 199 42.83 14.01 -3.73
N ARG A 200 42.80 12.76 -3.26
CA ARG A 200 42.32 12.39 -1.94
C ARG A 200 43.36 12.90 -0.92
N VAL A 201 43.12 14.08 -0.34
CA VAL A 201 43.94 14.59 0.77
C VAL A 201 43.58 13.78 2.01
N LEU A 202 44.47 12.90 2.44
CA LEU A 202 44.33 12.20 3.71
C LEU A 202 44.59 13.23 4.83
N ASN A 203 43.56 13.61 5.57
CA ASN A 203 43.72 14.49 6.73
C ASN A 203 44.31 13.67 7.88
N THR A 204 45.62 13.75 8.10
CA THR A 204 46.32 12.94 9.10
C THR A 204 46.14 13.43 10.53
N LYS A 205 45.49 14.59 10.75
CA LYS A 205 45.15 15.10 12.08
C LYS A 205 43.83 15.90 12.04
N PRO A 206 42.67 15.26 12.28
CA PRO A 206 41.42 16.00 12.45
C PRO A 206 41.47 16.77 13.78
N LEU A 207 41.63 18.09 13.72
CA LEU A 207 41.35 18.96 14.85
C LEU A 207 39.84 19.20 14.91
N PRO A 208 39.15 18.83 16.01
CA PRO A 208 37.74 19.17 16.18
C PRO A 208 37.61 20.69 16.32
N LEU A 209 36.78 21.32 15.48
CA LEU A 209 36.66 22.78 15.41
C LEU A 209 35.89 23.42 16.59
N TYR A 210 35.40 22.63 17.57
CA TYR A 210 34.85 23.14 18.83
C TYR A 210 35.07 22.13 19.97
N PRO A 211 35.51 22.57 21.17
CA PRO A 211 35.50 21.74 22.36
C PRO A 211 34.19 21.97 23.11
N TYR A 212 33.08 21.34 22.71
CA TYR A 212 31.99 21.15 23.67
C TYR A 212 32.35 19.92 24.51
N MET A 213 32.97 20.17 25.68
CA MET A 213 33.17 19.10 26.66
C MET A 213 31.83 18.81 27.33
N ARG A 214 31.09 17.83 26.81
CA ARG A 214 30.05 17.14 27.57
C ARG A 214 30.71 16.53 28.80
N LYS A 215 30.34 16.94 30.02
CA LYS A 215 30.72 16.20 31.23
C LYS A 215 30.23 14.76 31.06
N LYS A 216 31.16 13.80 30.91
CA LYS A 216 30.86 12.37 30.99
C LYS A 216 30.19 12.11 32.34
N GLY A 217 28.91 11.73 32.35
CA GLY A 217 28.30 11.16 33.54
C GLY A 217 26.82 11.43 33.82
N THR A 218 26.15 12.40 33.20
CA THR A 218 24.74 12.66 33.51
C THR A 218 23.81 12.21 32.38
N PHE A 219 23.48 10.91 32.40
CA PHE A 219 22.21 10.46 31.85
C PHE A 219 21.16 10.68 32.93
N GLN A 220 20.41 11.78 32.85
CA GLN A 220 19.19 11.89 33.62
C GLN A 220 18.15 11.10 32.83
N LYS A 221 17.87 9.86 33.25
CA LYS A 221 16.74 9.08 32.73
C LYS A 221 15.47 9.82 33.13
N TYR A 222 14.71 10.29 32.16
CA TYR A 222 13.41 10.94 32.40
C TYR A 222 12.23 9.95 32.25
N PHE A 223 12.51 8.65 32.34
CA PHE A 223 11.51 7.60 32.29
C PHE A 223 11.85 6.53 33.33
N GLU A 224 11.71 6.94 34.59
CA GLU A 224 11.30 6.10 35.73
C GLU A 224 10.10 6.77 36.38
#